data_AF-A0A952UWH7-F1
#
_entry.id   AF-A0A952UWH7-F1
#
_cell.length_a   1.000
_cell.length_b   1.000
_cell.length_c   1.000
_cell.angle_alpha   90.00
_cell.angle_beta   90.00
_cell.angle_gamma   90.00
#
_symmetry.space_group_name_H-M   'P 1'
#
loop_
_entity.id
_entity.type
_entity.pdbx_description
1 polymer ?
#
loop_
_entity_poly.entity_id
_entity_poly.type
_entity_poly.pdbx_seq_one_letter_code
_entity_poly.pdbx_strand_id
1 'polypeptide(L)'
;MSTTKISITLDDAALAWLRKRAKLLHGGNLSAAIAETTELARKNEALTTLLDADGVPELSPSELAEVVKDWPKRRARRRPAR
;
A
#
# COMPACT_ATOMS: atom_id res chain seq x y z
N MET A 1 15.15 -5.07 -9.93
CA MET A 1 14.00 -5.49 -9.09
C MET A 1 13.79 -6.96 -9.38
N SER A 2 13.98 -7.82 -8.37
CA SER A 2 13.55 -9.22 -8.43
C SER A 2 12.14 -9.31 -7.86
N THR A 3 11.35 -10.23 -8.40
CA THR A 3 10.07 -10.64 -7.83
C THR A 3 10.24 -12.03 -7.23
N THR A 4 9.60 -12.28 -6.10
CA THR A 4 9.62 -13.58 -5.43
C THR A 4 8.21 -14.14 -5.39
N LYS A 5 8.03 -15.40 -5.80
CA LYS A 5 6.76 -16.09 -5.67
C LYS A 5 6.58 -16.52 -4.22
N ILE A 6 5.42 -16.21 -3.66
CA ILE A 6 4.99 -16.68 -2.34
C ILE A 6 3.68 -17.42 -2.49
N SER A 7 3.43 -18.38 -1.61
CA SER A 7 2.13 -19.03 -1.44
C SER A 7 1.51 -18.49 -0.16
N ILE A 8 0.25 -18.04 -0.23
CA ILE A 8 -0.49 -17.52 0.91
C ILE A 8 -1.84 -18.23 0.97
N THR A 9 -2.34 -18.44 2.19
CA THR A 9 -3.69 -18.94 2.44
C THR A 9 -4.54 -17.78 2.92
N LEU A 10 -5.72 -17.62 2.34
CA LEU A 10 -6.70 -16.60 2.69
C LEU A 10 -8.04 -17.29 2.91
N ASP A 11 -8.87 -16.74 3.80
CA ASP A 11 -10.28 -17.10 3.83
C ASP A 11 -11.02 -16.54 2.61
N ASP A 12 -12.25 -17.02 2.41
CA ASP A 12 -13.07 -16.63 1.26
C ASP A 12 -13.45 -15.14 1.28
N ALA A 13 -13.61 -14.56 2.47
CA ALA A 13 -14.00 -13.15 2.62
C ALA A 13 -12.85 -12.22 2.19
N ALA A 14 -11.63 -12.51 2.63
CA ALA A 14 -10.41 -11.80 2.25
C ALA A 14 -10.14 -11.95 0.75
N LEU A 15 -10.30 -13.16 0.20
CA LEU A 15 -10.14 -13.39 -1.24
C LEU A 15 -11.18 -12.61 -2.06
N ALA A 16 -12.45 -12.60 -1.63
CA ALA A 16 -13.52 -11.85 -2.30
C ALA A 16 -13.25 -10.34 -2.28
N TRP A 17 -12.82 -9.80 -1.13
CA TRP A 17 -12.44 -8.39 -1.00
C TRP A 17 -11.28 -8.04 -1.93
N LEU A 18 -10.22 -8.86 -1.96
CA LEU A 18 -9.03 -8.62 -2.77
C LEU A 18 -9.37 -8.68 -4.27
N ARG A 19 -10.22 -9.63 -4.69
CA ARG A 19 -10.72 -9.72 -6.08
C ARG A 19 -11.50 -8.46 -6.47
N LYS A 20 -12.39 -7.97 -5.60
CA LYS A 20 -13.14 -6.73 -5.84
C LYS A 20 -12.19 -5.55 -6.00
N ARG A 21 -11.23 -5.40 -5.08
CA ARG A 21 -10.21 -4.33 -5.14
C ARG A 21 -9.36 -4.41 -6.40
N ALA A 22 -8.87 -5.59 -6.75
CA ALA A 22 -8.08 -5.82 -7.96
C ALA A 22 -8.88 -5.48 -9.22
N LYS A 23 -10.17 -5.85 -9.30
CA LYS A 23 -11.04 -5.50 -10.43
C LYS A 23 -11.22 -3.98 -10.57
N LEU A 24 -11.41 -3.28 -9.45
CA LEU A 24 -11.64 -1.84 -9.43
C LEU A 24 -10.40 -1.01 -9.79
N LEU A 25 -9.23 -1.39 -9.28
CA LEU A 25 -8.03 -0.55 -9.33
C LEU A 25 -6.94 -1.08 -10.27
N HIS A 26 -6.94 -2.38 -10.55
CA HIS A 26 -5.81 -3.07 -11.22
C HIS A 26 -6.26 -4.01 -12.35
N GLY A 27 -7.47 -3.82 -12.89
CA GLY A 27 -7.99 -4.62 -14.01
C GLY A 27 -8.13 -6.13 -13.71
N GLY A 28 -8.26 -6.50 -12.43
CA GLY A 28 -8.33 -7.89 -11.97
C GLY A 28 -6.98 -8.51 -11.58
N ASN A 29 -5.87 -7.77 -11.67
CA ASN A 29 -4.55 -8.27 -11.27
C ASN A 29 -4.40 -8.33 -9.74
N LEU A 30 -4.48 -9.54 -9.18
CA LEU A 30 -4.33 -9.77 -7.74
C LEU A 30 -2.93 -9.43 -7.22
N SER A 31 -1.87 -9.73 -7.98
CA SER A 31 -0.49 -9.42 -7.56
C SER A 31 -0.26 -7.92 -7.44
N ALA A 32 -0.85 -7.12 -8.34
CA ALA A 32 -0.80 -5.66 -8.27
C ALA A 32 -1.57 -5.12 -7.05
N ALA A 33 -2.75 -5.68 -6.78
CA ALA A 33 -3.52 -5.32 -5.58
C ALA A 33 -2.77 -5.67 -4.29
N ILE A 34 -2.15 -6.85 -4.22
CA ILE A 34 -1.33 -7.25 -3.06
C ILE A 34 -0.15 -6.29 -2.89
N ALA A 35 0.60 -6.02 -3.97
CA ALA A 35 1.75 -5.11 -3.92
C ALA A 35 1.36 -3.70 -3.45
N GLU A 36 0.21 -3.18 -3.90
CA GLU A 36 -0.34 -1.92 -3.40
C GLU A 36 -0.66 -2.01 -1.90
N THR A 37 -1.38 -3.04 -1.46
CA THR A 37 -1.74 -3.19 -0.04
C THR A 37 -0.52 -3.35 0.86
N THR A 38 0.53 -4.05 0.41
CA THR A 38 1.80 -4.16 1.13
C THR A 38 2.50 -2.81 1.21
N GLU A 39 2.46 -2.01 0.14
CA GLU A 39 3.00 -0.65 0.18
C GLU A 39 2.23 0.21 1.19
N LEU A 40 0.90 0.17 1.18
CA LEU A 40 0.07 0.90 2.14
C LEU A 40 0.32 0.45 3.58
N ALA A 41 0.45 -0.85 3.84
CA ALA A 41 0.78 -1.38 5.17
C ALA A 41 2.12 -0.83 5.67
N ARG A 42 3.16 -0.86 4.82
CA ARG A 42 4.49 -0.31 5.15
C ARG A 42 4.44 1.18 5.46
N LYS A 43 3.61 1.93 4.73
CA LYS A 43 3.39 3.37 4.96
C LYS A 43 2.74 3.62 6.31
N ASN A 44 1.72 2.85 6.65
CA ASN A 44 1.05 2.94 7.94
C ASN A 44 2.00 2.59 9.09
N GLU A 45 2.79 1.52 8.98
CA GLU A 45 3.80 1.16 9.98
C GLU A 45 4.83 2.27 10.20
N ALA A 46 5.32 2.88 9.11
CA ALA A 46 6.24 3.99 9.19
C ALA A 46 5.62 5.24 9.84
N LEU A 47 4.34 5.52 9.55
CA LEU A 47 3.61 6.61 10.16
C LEU A 47 3.42 6.38 11.67
N THR A 48 2.97 5.19 12.07
CA THR A 48 2.84 4.83 13.49
C THR A 48 4.17 4.99 14.23
N THR A 49 5.26 4.50 13.64
CA THR A 49 6.61 4.64 14.22
C THR A 49 7.03 6.11 14.41
N LEU A 50 6.68 6.98 13.45
CA LEU A 50 6.98 8.40 13.51
C LEU A 50 6.15 9.10 14.60
N LEU A 51 4.85 8.81 14.66
CA LEU A 51 3.95 9.38 15.67
C LEU A 51 4.37 8.97 17.08
N ASP A 52 4.74 7.71 17.29
CA ASP A 52 5.27 7.21 18.55
C ASP A 52 6.55 7.94 18.97
N ALA A 53 7.46 8.22 18.01
CA ALA A 53 8.71 8.94 18.28
C ALA A 53 8.47 10.41 18.69
N ASP A 54 7.46 11.04 18.11
CA ASP A 54 7.07 12.43 18.41
C ASP A 54 6.15 12.55 19.63
N GLY A 55 5.77 11.41 20.26
CA GLY A 55 4.87 11.38 21.40
C GLY A 55 3.43 11.79 21.04
N VAL A 56 3.06 11.69 19.76
CA VAL A 56 1.74 12.03 19.25
C VAL A 56 0.90 10.74 19.18
N PRO A 57 -0.20 10.63 19.93
CA PRO A 57 -0.96 9.38 20.02
C PRO A 57 -1.74 9.05 18.73
N GLU A 58 -2.27 10.06 18.03
CA GLU A 58 -3.01 9.87 16.78
C GLU A 58 -3.06 11.19 15.98
N LEU A 59 -3.13 11.09 14.66
CA LEU A 59 -3.45 12.23 13.80
C LEU A 59 -4.96 12.32 13.59
N SER A 60 -5.51 13.53 13.60
CA SER A 60 -6.88 13.76 13.15
C SER A 60 -7.05 13.39 11.66
N PRO A 61 -8.27 13.07 11.21
CA PRO A 61 -8.52 12.74 9.80
C PRO A 61 -8.04 13.82 8.81
N SER A 62 -8.11 15.10 9.19
CA SER A 62 -7.61 16.23 8.40
C SER A 62 -6.09 16.26 8.31
N GLU A 63 -5.38 15.97 9.39
CA GLU A 63 -3.92 15.94 9.41
C GLU A 63 -3.40 14.76 8.61
N LEU A 64 -4.04 13.60 8.75
CA LEU A 64 -3.72 12.42 7.95
C LEU A 64 -3.90 12.69 6.44
N ALA A 65 -4.95 13.42 6.05
CA ALA A 65 -5.19 13.78 4.66
C ALA A 65 -4.06 14.67 4.07
N GLU A 66 -3.54 15.63 4.83
CA GLU A 66 -2.41 16.46 4.39
C GLU A 66 -1.12 15.63 4.31
N VAL A 67 -0.84 14.75 5.27
CA VAL A 67 0.31 13.82 5.20
C VAL A 67 0.23 12.91 3.97
N VAL A 68 -0.94 12.37 3.67
CA VAL A 68 -1.16 11.51 2.49
C VAL A 68 -0.97 12.27 1.18
N LYS A 69 -1.34 13.55 1.14
CA LYS A 69 -1.18 14.43 -0.04
C LYS A 69 0.28 14.72 -0.34
N ASP A 70 1.09 14.92 0.70
CA ASP A 70 2.53 15.18 0.60
C ASP A 70 3.37 13.91 0.49
N TRP A 71 2.76 12.73 0.61
CA TRP A 71 3.46 11.48 0.41
C TRP A 71 4.10 11.47 -0.98
N PRO A 72 5.43 11.25 -1.11
CA PRO A 72 6.08 11.24 -2.41
C PRO A 72 5.41 10.21 -3.32
N LYS A 73 4.66 10.72 -4.31
CA LYS A 73 4.13 9.91 -5.41
C LYS A 73 5.34 9.34 -6.14
N ARG A 74 5.48 8.01 -6.17
CA ARG A 74 6.57 7.35 -6.88
C ARG A 74 6.70 7.98 -8.27
N ARG A 75 7.82 8.68 -8.53
CA ARG A 75 8.20 8.99 -9.91
C ARG A 75 8.33 7.65 -10.60
N ALA A 76 7.49 7.40 -11.61
CA ALA A 76 7.71 6.29 -12.52
C ALA A 76 9.11 6.49 -13.13
N ARG A 77 10.12 5.80 -12.59
CA ARG A 77 11.45 5.81 -13.15
C ARG A 77 11.32 5.14 -14.52
N ARG A 78 11.33 5.96 -15.59
CA ARG A 78 11.41 5.50 -16.98
C ARG A 78 12.51 4.45 -17.05
N ARG A 79 12.15 3.23 -17.46
CA ARG A 79 13.15 2.19 -17.79
C ARG A 79 14.07 2.77 -18.87
N PRO A 80 15.41 2.71 -18.72
CA PRO A 80 16.29 2.92 -19.86
C PRO A 80 15.98 1.81 -20.88
N ALA A 81 15.73 2.22 -22.13
CA ALA A 81 15.59 1.30 -23.24
C ALA A 81 16.89 0.49 -23.37
N ARG A 82 16.76 -0.83 -23.49
CA ARG A 82 17.85 -1.74 -23.86
C ARG A 82 17.59 -2.21 -25.28
#